data_AF-A0A815MRP4-F1
#
_entry.id   AF-A0A815MRP4-F1
#
_cell.length_a   1.000
_cell.length_b   1.000
_cell.length_c   1.000
_cell.angle_alpha   90.00
_cell.angle_beta   90.00
_cell.angle_gamma   90.00
#
_symmetry.space_group_name_H-M   'P 1'
#
loop_
_entity.id
_entity.type
_entity.pdbx_description
1 polymer ?
#
loop_
_entity_poly.entity_id
_entity_poly.type
_entity_poly.pdbx_seq_one_letter_code
_entity_poly.pdbx_strand_id
1 'polypeptide(L)'
;MIKFYELVSSLNSKCFFSPNTWKTRMCLLHKGVQFETIPVTLLDVRGDLAHRSNKPDIYVPAIELPDGQFIYDSFHIAEWLENTYPDQPSLFTGDGQSTNKSHLGHITMGKNYARMIDLGLGASKPEWAVWFDLFFPQLDQLISDEKLSNYFRSDARHGPQGYQKLMSLDRQDLIRRAKMNIQPLVQILQERPNEYFQGKHPGLVDYVIFGRYAYCRMLDSQLTKQIWEDQGEELSIWIDKLSKAYDEHALKIFQNSH
;
A
#
# COMPACT_ATOMS: atom_id res chain seq x y z
N MET A 1 1.18 -21.33 9.53
CA MET A 1 1.11 -19.86 9.65
C MET A 1 1.05 -19.28 8.24
N ILE A 2 0.34 -18.17 8.01
CA ILE A 2 0.35 -17.52 6.70
C ILE A 2 1.74 -16.91 6.46
N LYS A 3 2.29 -17.08 5.26
CA LYS A 3 3.46 -16.34 4.79
C LYS A 3 3.01 -15.21 3.90
N PHE A 4 3.47 -14.00 4.16
CA PHE A 4 3.10 -12.78 3.45
C PHE A 4 4.31 -12.20 2.73
N TYR A 5 4.26 -12.22 1.40
CA TYR A 5 5.35 -11.80 0.53
C TYR A 5 5.30 -10.29 0.27
N GLU A 6 6.36 -9.60 0.67
CA GLU A 6 6.49 -8.15 0.54
C GLU A 6 7.65 -7.72 -0.34
N LEU A 7 7.41 -6.69 -1.15
CA LEU A 7 8.42 -6.13 -2.03
C LEU A 7 9.43 -5.29 -1.25
N VAL A 8 10.71 -5.63 -1.44
CA VAL A 8 11.87 -4.89 -0.92
C VAL A 8 12.87 -4.59 -2.04
N SER A 9 13.75 -3.62 -1.80
CA SER A 9 14.79 -3.22 -2.76
C SER A 9 15.99 -4.15 -2.77
N SER A 10 16.17 -4.91 -1.70
CA SER A 10 17.13 -6.00 -1.56
C SER A 10 16.67 -6.91 -0.42
N LEU A 11 17.08 -8.18 -0.40
CA LEU A 11 16.64 -9.13 0.64
C LEU A 11 17.08 -8.74 2.06
N ASN A 12 18.11 -7.89 2.20
CA ASN A 12 18.57 -7.35 3.48
C ASN A 12 17.89 -6.02 3.85
N SER A 13 17.10 -5.45 2.95
CA SER A 13 16.42 -4.18 3.16
C SER A 13 15.30 -4.34 4.18
N LYS A 14 15.25 -3.41 5.13
CA LYS A 14 14.11 -3.23 6.04
C LYS A 14 13.09 -2.23 5.48
N CYS A 15 13.32 -1.75 4.26
CA CYS A 15 12.44 -0.80 3.59
C CYS A 15 11.34 -1.53 2.80
N PHE A 16 10.21 -1.77 3.45
CA PHE A 16 8.98 -2.26 2.84
C PHE A 16 8.22 -1.09 2.22
N PHE A 17 8.54 -0.73 0.98
CA PHE A 17 7.99 0.49 0.37
C PHE A 17 6.67 0.27 -0.38
N SER A 18 6.35 -0.95 -0.84
CA SER A 18 5.24 -1.12 -1.79
C SER A 18 3.87 -0.74 -1.20
N PRO A 19 3.11 0.17 -1.84
CA PRO A 19 1.82 0.61 -1.32
C PRO A 19 0.79 -0.54 -1.34
N ASN A 20 0.91 -1.46 -2.29
CA ASN A 20 0.00 -2.60 -2.37
C ASN A 20 0.26 -3.61 -1.25
N THR A 21 1.52 -3.81 -0.85
CA THR A 21 1.83 -4.71 0.27
C THR A 21 1.37 -4.11 1.59
N TRP A 22 1.50 -2.79 1.77
CA TRP A 22 0.90 -2.10 2.92
C TRP A 22 -0.61 -2.29 3.04
N LYS A 23 -1.37 -2.30 1.93
CA LYS A 23 -2.82 -2.62 1.96
C LYS A 23 -3.06 -3.99 2.60
N THR A 24 -2.39 -5.03 2.10
CA THR A 24 -2.51 -6.40 2.63
C THR A 24 -2.03 -6.52 4.07
N ARG A 25 -0.89 -5.90 4.41
CA ARG A 25 -0.35 -5.87 5.77
C ARG A 25 -1.39 -5.34 6.76
N MET A 26 -1.99 -4.19 6.45
CA MET A 26 -3.00 -3.59 7.31
C MET A 26 -4.29 -4.44 7.37
N CYS A 27 -4.68 -5.09 6.27
CA CYS A 27 -5.83 -6.01 6.29
C CYS A 27 -5.59 -7.24 7.18
N LEU A 28 -4.40 -7.85 7.12
CA LEU A 28 -4.02 -8.99 7.96
C LEU A 28 -4.06 -8.60 9.45
N LEU A 29 -3.50 -7.43 9.78
CA LEU A 29 -3.51 -6.87 11.13
C LEU A 29 -4.94 -6.54 11.62
N HIS A 30 -5.76 -5.91 10.77
CA HIS A 30 -7.17 -5.62 11.06
C HIS A 30 -7.94 -6.88 11.43
N LYS A 31 -7.71 -7.98 10.70
CA LYS A 31 -8.36 -9.27 10.93
C LYS A 31 -7.70 -10.10 12.03
N GLY A 32 -6.68 -9.57 12.73
CA GLY A 32 -5.97 -10.28 13.80
C GLY A 32 -5.26 -11.55 13.32
N VAL A 33 -4.92 -11.63 12.03
CA VAL A 33 -4.33 -12.82 11.42
C VAL A 33 -2.83 -12.81 11.66
N GLN A 34 -2.31 -13.89 12.23
CA GLN A 34 -0.86 -14.08 12.42
C GLN A 34 -0.19 -14.44 11.10
N PHE A 35 0.89 -13.73 10.75
CA PHE A 35 1.63 -13.96 9.52
C PHE A 35 3.15 -13.76 9.71
N GLU A 36 3.91 -14.47 8.89
CA GLU A 36 5.35 -14.29 8.71
C GLU A 36 5.58 -13.38 7.49
N THR A 37 6.37 -12.30 7.63
CA THR A 37 6.73 -11.46 6.48
C THR A 37 7.92 -12.08 5.74
N ILE A 38 7.76 -12.36 4.44
CA ILE A 38 8.80 -12.89 3.57
C ILE A 38 9.23 -11.78 2.59
N PRO A 39 10.44 -11.21 2.71
CA PRO A 39 10.92 -10.21 1.78
C PRO A 39 11.22 -10.83 0.42
N VAL A 40 10.82 -10.15 -0.66
CA VAL A 40 11.12 -10.53 -2.05
C VAL A 40 11.49 -9.31 -2.88
N THR A 41 12.44 -9.46 -3.78
CA THR A 41 12.78 -8.44 -4.80
C THR A 41 11.93 -8.60 -6.05
N LEU A 42 12.01 -7.64 -6.99
CA LEU A 42 11.32 -7.78 -8.29
C LEU A 42 11.78 -9.01 -9.08
N LEU A 43 13.04 -9.44 -8.91
CA LEU A 43 13.56 -10.63 -9.56
C LEU A 43 13.03 -11.91 -8.90
N ASP A 44 12.92 -11.94 -7.57
CA ASP A 44 12.34 -13.08 -6.85
C ASP A 44 10.87 -13.31 -7.20
N VAL A 45 10.10 -12.22 -7.36
CA VAL A 45 8.70 -12.28 -7.78
C VAL A 45 8.57 -12.95 -9.16
N ARG A 46 9.44 -12.59 -10.10
CA ARG A 46 9.47 -13.15 -11.47
C ARG A 46 10.16 -14.52 -11.55
N GLY A 47 10.85 -14.94 -10.49
CA GLY A 47 11.66 -16.15 -10.42
C GLY A 47 11.06 -17.15 -9.45
N ASP A 48 11.62 -17.24 -8.25
CA ASP A 48 11.27 -18.24 -7.22
C ASP A 48 9.77 -18.24 -6.90
N LEU A 49 9.17 -17.06 -6.69
CA LEU A 49 7.77 -16.96 -6.32
C LEU A 49 6.84 -17.44 -7.45
N ALA A 50 7.13 -17.04 -8.70
CA ALA A 50 6.39 -17.50 -9.87
C ALA A 50 6.49 -19.02 -10.06
N HIS A 51 7.68 -19.59 -9.86
CA HIS A 51 7.92 -21.03 -9.93
C HIS A 51 7.18 -21.80 -8.83
N ARG A 52 7.36 -21.41 -7.56
CA ARG A 52 6.74 -22.08 -6.40
C ARG A 52 5.22 -22.00 -6.40
N SER A 53 4.66 -20.89 -6.85
CA SER A 53 3.20 -20.70 -6.92
C SER A 53 2.55 -21.35 -8.15
N ASN A 54 3.36 -21.85 -9.10
CA ASN A 54 2.95 -22.30 -10.43
C ASN A 54 2.10 -21.24 -11.17
N LYS A 55 2.46 -19.97 -11.02
CA LYS A 55 1.77 -18.82 -11.62
C LYS A 55 2.80 -17.85 -12.20
N PRO A 56 3.04 -17.86 -13.53
CA PRO A 56 4.09 -17.04 -14.15
C PRO A 56 3.84 -15.52 -14.00
N ASP A 57 2.58 -15.10 -13.88
CA ASP A 57 2.19 -13.70 -13.77
C ASP A 57 1.88 -13.26 -12.32
N ILE A 58 2.36 -14.01 -11.32
CA ILE A 58 2.17 -13.62 -9.91
C ILE A 58 2.85 -12.27 -9.63
N TYR A 59 2.21 -11.46 -8.79
CA TYR A 59 2.76 -10.21 -8.28
C TYR A 59 2.49 -10.09 -6.79
N VAL A 60 3.20 -9.16 -6.14
CA VAL A 60 3.04 -8.87 -4.72
C VAL A 60 2.12 -7.67 -4.47
N PRO A 61 1.29 -7.69 -3.42
CA PRO A 61 1.27 -8.68 -2.34
C PRO A 61 0.75 -10.05 -2.75
N ALA A 62 1.38 -11.07 -2.17
CA ALA A 62 0.93 -12.46 -2.22
C ALA A 62 1.00 -13.04 -0.80
N ILE A 63 0.10 -13.96 -0.51
CA ILE A 63 0.13 -14.79 0.69
C ILE A 63 0.17 -16.26 0.29
N GLU A 64 0.91 -17.06 1.06
CA GLU A 64 0.92 -18.52 1.00
C GLU A 64 0.27 -19.05 2.28
N LEU A 65 -0.78 -19.84 2.08
CA LEU A 65 -1.53 -20.49 3.15
C LEU A 65 -0.76 -21.72 3.69
N PRO A 66 -1.10 -22.23 4.88
CA PRO A 66 -0.41 -23.39 5.46
C PRO A 66 -0.47 -24.66 4.62
N ASP A 67 -1.47 -24.78 3.73
CA ASP A 67 -1.64 -25.90 2.79
C ASP A 67 -0.87 -25.70 1.47
N GLY A 68 -0.11 -24.61 1.33
CA GLY A 68 0.67 -24.27 0.14
C GLY A 68 -0.10 -23.50 -0.93
N GLN A 69 -1.38 -23.19 -0.73
CA GLN A 69 -2.13 -22.37 -1.68
C GLN A 69 -1.64 -20.91 -1.68
N PHE A 70 -1.47 -20.34 -2.88
CA PHE A 70 -1.13 -18.92 -3.05
C PHE A 70 -2.35 -18.08 -3.43
N ILE A 71 -2.52 -16.94 -2.74
CA ILE A 71 -3.50 -15.89 -3.03
C ILE A 71 -2.73 -14.59 -3.23
N TYR A 72 -2.99 -13.85 -4.30
CA TYR A 72 -2.30 -12.60 -4.64
C TYR A 72 -3.31 -11.57 -5.14
N ASP A 73 -2.85 -10.32 -5.27
CA ASP A 73 -3.68 -9.11 -5.41
C ASP A 73 -4.24 -8.60 -4.08
N SER A 74 -3.97 -7.34 -3.75
CA SER A 74 -4.34 -6.78 -2.44
C SER A 74 -5.85 -6.75 -2.22
N PHE A 75 -6.66 -6.52 -3.26
CA PHE A 75 -8.11 -6.53 -3.15
C PHE A 75 -8.63 -7.96 -3.04
N HIS A 76 -8.10 -8.88 -3.84
CA HIS A 76 -8.50 -10.29 -3.75
C HIS A 76 -8.16 -10.89 -2.38
N ILE A 77 -6.98 -10.57 -1.83
CA ILE A 77 -6.59 -10.96 -0.47
C ILE A 77 -7.54 -10.34 0.57
N ALA A 78 -7.90 -9.05 0.44
CA ALA A 78 -8.85 -8.41 1.34
C ALA A 78 -10.23 -9.08 1.31
N GLU A 79 -10.73 -9.46 0.13
CA GLU A 79 -11.99 -10.22 0.01
C GLU A 79 -11.89 -11.62 0.60
N TRP A 80 -10.78 -12.32 0.38
CA TRP A 80 -10.54 -13.61 0.99
C TRP A 80 -10.51 -13.51 2.52
N LEU A 81 -9.83 -12.49 3.07
CA LEU A 81 -9.77 -12.22 4.50
C LEU A 81 -11.16 -11.90 5.09
N GLU A 82 -11.95 -11.11 4.38
CA GLU A 82 -13.31 -10.77 4.78
C GLU A 82 -14.21 -12.01 4.91
N ASN A 83 -14.10 -12.94 3.96
CA ASN A 83 -14.89 -14.16 3.96
C ASN A 83 -14.35 -15.22 4.93
N THR A 84 -13.03 -15.32 5.08
CA THR A 84 -12.37 -16.37 5.88
C THR A 84 -12.40 -16.07 7.37
N TYR A 85 -12.39 -14.78 7.75
CA TYR A 85 -12.41 -14.33 9.14
C TYR A 85 -13.64 -13.44 9.41
N PRO A 86 -14.86 -14.00 9.34
CA PRO A 86 -16.07 -13.19 9.34
C PRO A 86 -16.52 -12.75 10.75
N ASP A 87 -15.93 -13.34 11.79
CA ASP A 87 -16.15 -12.94 13.19
C ASP A 87 -15.29 -11.74 13.61
N GLN A 88 -14.30 -11.38 12.78
CA GLN A 88 -13.48 -10.19 12.98
C GLN A 88 -14.15 -8.96 12.36
N PRO A 89 -13.82 -7.73 12.81
CA PRO A 89 -14.35 -6.51 12.24
C PRO A 89 -14.25 -6.49 10.70
N SER A 90 -15.27 -5.97 10.03
CA SER A 90 -15.30 -5.93 8.56
C SER A 90 -14.30 -4.93 8.01
N LEU A 91 -13.59 -5.33 6.95
CA LEU A 91 -12.71 -4.44 6.19
C LEU A 91 -13.47 -3.37 5.40
N PHE A 92 -14.79 -3.51 5.21
CA PHE A 92 -15.52 -2.73 4.22
C PHE A 92 -16.63 -1.84 4.81
N THR A 93 -17.05 -2.04 6.06
CA THR A 93 -18.16 -1.26 6.63
C THR A 93 -17.73 0.00 7.36
N GLY A 94 -16.55 -0.01 8.00
CA GLY A 94 -16.09 1.12 8.84
C GLY A 94 -16.90 1.33 10.13
N ASP A 95 -17.76 0.38 10.51
CA ASP A 95 -18.62 0.44 11.70
C ASP A 95 -18.08 -0.38 12.89
N GLY A 96 -16.98 -1.11 12.70
CA GLY A 96 -16.34 -1.94 13.71
C GLY A 96 -17.08 -3.25 14.02
N GLN A 97 -18.21 -3.52 13.35
CA GLN A 97 -18.92 -4.78 13.52
C GLN A 97 -18.23 -5.91 12.76
N SER A 98 -18.40 -7.13 13.26
CA SER A 98 -17.92 -8.31 12.55
C SER A 98 -18.63 -8.47 11.21
N THR A 99 -17.94 -9.00 10.20
CA THR A 99 -18.50 -9.24 8.86
C THR A 99 -19.82 -10.01 8.91
N ASN A 100 -19.95 -11.01 9.80
CA ASN A 100 -21.18 -11.80 9.99
C ASN A 100 -22.39 -10.97 10.44
N LYS A 101 -22.16 -9.80 11.05
CA LYS A 101 -23.21 -8.87 11.51
C LYS A 101 -23.41 -7.69 10.56
N SER A 102 -22.57 -7.56 9.55
CA SER A 102 -22.61 -6.46 8.59
C SER A 102 -23.73 -6.61 7.57
N HIS A 103 -24.36 -5.49 7.20
CA HIS A 103 -25.27 -5.47 6.05
C HIS A 103 -24.48 -5.57 4.74
N LEU A 104 -24.89 -6.49 3.85
CA LEU A 104 -24.24 -6.71 2.55
C LEU A 104 -24.15 -5.43 1.71
N GLY A 105 -25.16 -4.56 1.78
CA GLY A 105 -25.15 -3.26 1.10
C GLY A 105 -24.00 -2.36 1.54
N HIS A 106 -23.64 -2.36 2.83
CA HIS A 106 -22.51 -1.57 3.35
C HIS A 106 -21.17 -2.16 2.90
N ILE A 107 -21.04 -3.50 2.89
CA ILE A 107 -19.85 -4.17 2.35
C ILE A 107 -19.64 -3.79 0.88
N THR A 108 -20.68 -3.88 0.05
CA THR A 108 -20.61 -3.50 -1.36
C THR A 108 -20.23 -2.04 -1.54
N MET A 109 -20.81 -1.13 -0.74
CA MET A 109 -20.45 0.29 -0.76
C MET A 109 -18.97 0.50 -0.43
N GLY A 110 -18.47 -0.17 0.61
CA GLY A 110 -17.07 -0.08 1.01
C GLY A 110 -16.10 -0.61 -0.03
N LYS A 111 -16.43 -1.75 -0.68
CA LYS A 111 -15.65 -2.30 -1.79
C LYS A 111 -15.54 -1.31 -2.94
N ASN A 112 -16.68 -0.73 -3.35
CA ASN A 112 -16.73 0.25 -4.43
C ASN A 112 -15.92 1.50 -4.07
N TYR A 113 -16.06 1.99 -2.84
CA TYR A 113 -15.33 3.18 -2.40
C TYR A 113 -13.82 2.92 -2.37
N ALA A 114 -13.38 1.79 -1.82
CA ALA A 114 -11.97 1.40 -1.81
C ALA A 114 -11.41 1.30 -3.24
N ARG A 115 -12.18 0.74 -4.18
CA ARG A 115 -11.77 0.63 -5.58
C ARG A 115 -11.70 1.97 -6.30
N MET A 116 -12.63 2.89 -6.04
CA MET A 116 -12.59 4.25 -6.60
C MET A 116 -11.35 5.01 -6.11
N ILE A 117 -11.06 4.95 -4.80
CA ILE A 117 -9.87 5.57 -4.23
C ILE A 117 -8.59 4.91 -4.77
N ASP A 118 -8.58 3.60 -4.94
CA ASP A 118 -7.45 2.89 -5.54
C ASP A 118 -7.19 3.36 -6.98
N LEU A 119 -8.21 3.44 -7.83
CA LEU A 119 -8.04 3.87 -9.22
C LEU A 119 -7.65 5.35 -9.35
N GLY A 120 -8.13 6.23 -8.46
CA GLY A 120 -7.83 7.66 -8.51
C GLY A 120 -6.53 8.07 -7.81
N LEU A 121 -6.27 7.54 -6.62
CA LEU A 121 -5.16 7.94 -5.75
C LEU A 121 -4.16 6.80 -5.49
N GLY A 122 -4.67 5.58 -5.33
CA GLY A 122 -3.91 4.41 -4.90
C GLY A 122 -3.13 3.71 -6.01
N ALA A 123 -3.41 3.99 -7.28
CA ALA A 123 -2.78 3.39 -8.44
C ALA A 123 -1.43 4.07 -8.75
N SER A 124 -0.47 3.30 -9.27
CA SER A 124 0.82 3.82 -9.74
C SER A 124 0.80 4.20 -11.23
N LYS A 125 -0.41 4.44 -11.77
CA LYS A 125 -0.63 4.80 -13.17
C LYS A 125 -0.61 6.34 -13.30
N PRO A 126 0.29 6.91 -14.12
CA PRO A 126 0.57 8.34 -14.16
C PRO A 126 -0.63 9.18 -14.66
N GLU A 127 -1.60 8.54 -15.32
CA GLU A 127 -2.81 9.18 -15.81
C GLU A 127 -3.68 9.73 -14.67
N TRP A 128 -3.64 9.10 -13.50
CA TRP A 128 -4.52 9.43 -12.37
C TRP A 128 -3.74 9.86 -11.11
N ALA A 129 -2.51 9.39 -10.93
CA ALA A 129 -1.71 9.73 -9.75
C ALA A 129 -0.22 9.91 -10.05
N VAL A 130 0.43 10.83 -9.32
CA VAL A 130 1.83 11.24 -9.54
C VAL A 130 2.84 10.49 -8.67
N TRP A 131 2.39 9.58 -7.81
CA TRP A 131 3.21 9.04 -6.73
C TRP A 131 4.41 8.23 -7.22
N PHE A 132 4.22 7.41 -8.25
CA PHE A 132 5.31 6.62 -8.80
C PHE A 132 6.34 7.54 -9.46
N ASP A 133 5.89 8.44 -10.32
CA ASP A 133 6.71 9.44 -11.01
C ASP A 133 7.52 10.31 -10.03
N LEU A 134 6.87 10.83 -8.99
CA LEU A 134 7.50 11.72 -8.00
C LEU A 134 8.60 11.04 -7.20
N PHE A 135 8.40 9.78 -6.82
CA PHE A 135 9.32 9.01 -5.98
C PHE A 135 10.19 8.05 -6.77
N PHE A 136 10.13 8.07 -8.11
CA PHE A 136 10.94 7.22 -8.96
C PHE A 136 12.45 7.39 -8.72
N PRO A 137 12.99 8.62 -8.57
CA PRO A 137 14.41 8.80 -8.26
C PRO A 137 14.83 8.17 -6.93
N GLN A 138 13.98 8.23 -5.90
CA GLN A 138 14.22 7.61 -4.60
C GLN A 138 14.20 6.08 -4.70
N LEU A 139 13.25 5.52 -5.46
CA LEU A 139 13.22 4.08 -5.75
C LEU A 139 14.48 3.61 -6.49
N ASP A 140 14.91 4.37 -7.49
CA ASP A 140 16.12 4.06 -8.27
C ASP A 140 17.36 4.01 -7.38
N GLN A 141 17.52 5.00 -6.49
CA GLN A 141 18.63 5.04 -5.53
C GLN A 141 18.58 3.90 -4.51
N LEU A 142 17.37 3.50 -4.11
CA LEU A 142 17.17 2.43 -3.13
C LEU A 142 17.53 1.04 -3.68
N ILE A 143 17.46 0.86 -5.01
CA ILE A 143 17.76 -0.40 -5.69
C ILE A 143 19.24 -0.41 -6.12
N SER A 144 20.08 -1.00 -5.28
CA SER A 144 21.54 -0.97 -5.44
C SER A 144 22.17 -2.24 -6.03
N ASP A 145 21.48 -3.39 -5.96
CA ASP A 145 21.98 -4.63 -6.57
C ASP A 145 22.06 -4.50 -8.11
N GLU A 146 23.17 -4.90 -8.71
CA GLU A 146 23.44 -4.68 -10.14
C GLU A 146 22.40 -5.33 -11.05
N LYS A 147 22.04 -6.60 -10.80
CA LYS A 147 21.08 -7.32 -11.65
C LYS A 147 19.70 -6.73 -11.51
N LEU A 148 19.29 -6.44 -10.27
CA LEU A 148 17.99 -5.83 -9.99
C LEU A 148 17.89 -4.41 -10.55
N SER A 149 18.95 -3.61 -10.42
CA SER A 149 19.04 -2.24 -10.95
C SER A 149 18.97 -2.25 -12.49
N ASN A 150 19.71 -3.15 -13.15
CA ASN A 150 19.64 -3.32 -14.60
C ASN A 150 18.21 -3.67 -15.07
N TYR A 151 17.52 -4.57 -14.37
CA TYR A 151 16.13 -4.89 -14.68
C TYR A 151 15.21 -3.69 -14.39
N PHE A 152 15.37 -3.03 -13.25
CA PHE A 152 14.56 -1.88 -12.85
C PHE A 152 14.66 -0.75 -13.87
N ARG A 153 15.84 -0.45 -14.40
CA ARG A 153 16.06 0.62 -15.38
C ARG A 153 15.73 0.22 -16.83
N SER A 154 15.35 -1.03 -17.07
CA SER A 154 15.19 -1.56 -18.42
C SER A 154 13.92 -1.10 -19.13
N ASP A 155 14.00 -1.03 -20.47
CA ASP A 155 12.82 -0.81 -21.33
C ASP A 155 11.81 -1.96 -21.23
N ALA A 156 12.24 -3.18 -20.86
CA ALA A 156 11.33 -4.29 -20.60
C ALA A 156 10.36 -4.00 -19.44
N ARG A 157 10.74 -3.11 -18.51
CA ARG A 157 9.91 -2.69 -17.39
C ARG A 157 9.12 -1.42 -17.68
N HIS A 158 9.75 -0.44 -18.31
CA HIS A 158 9.20 0.92 -18.45
C HIS A 158 8.73 1.27 -19.86
N GLY A 159 8.93 0.39 -20.83
CA GLY A 159 8.78 0.69 -22.25
C GLY A 159 9.98 1.48 -22.80
N PRO A 160 10.04 1.71 -24.13
CA PRO A 160 11.14 2.39 -24.77
C PRO A 160 11.42 3.77 -24.17
N GLN A 161 12.67 4.01 -23.74
CA GLN A 161 13.11 5.26 -23.11
C GLN A 161 12.36 5.63 -21.82
N GLY A 162 11.65 4.68 -21.21
CA GLY A 162 10.78 4.95 -20.06
C GLY A 162 11.55 5.43 -18.84
N TYR A 163 12.73 4.85 -18.58
CA TYR A 163 13.61 5.29 -17.48
C TYR A 163 14.04 6.76 -17.63
N GLN A 164 14.52 7.13 -18.82
CA GLN A 164 14.96 8.51 -19.11
C GLN A 164 13.81 9.50 -18.95
N LYS A 165 12.63 9.14 -19.47
CA LYS A 165 11.41 9.95 -19.32
C LYS A 165 11.07 10.18 -17.85
N LEU A 166 11.05 9.14 -17.03
CA LEU A 166 10.73 9.23 -15.60
C LEU A 166 11.74 10.10 -14.85
N MET A 167 13.04 9.97 -15.15
CA MET A 167 14.10 10.79 -14.54
C MET A 167 14.06 12.27 -14.98
N SER A 168 13.46 12.58 -16.13
CA SER A 168 13.39 13.95 -16.66
C SER A 168 12.13 14.74 -16.24
N LEU A 169 11.20 14.14 -15.50
CA LEU A 169 9.95 14.80 -15.13
C LEU A 169 10.19 16.01 -14.22
N ASP A 170 9.35 17.03 -14.37
CA ASP A 170 9.41 18.23 -13.53
C ASP A 170 8.98 17.89 -12.10
N ARG A 171 9.97 17.80 -11.21
CA ARG A 171 9.75 17.47 -9.80
C ARG A 171 8.90 18.52 -9.07
N GLN A 172 9.01 19.81 -9.42
CA GLN A 172 8.21 20.85 -8.75
C GLN A 172 6.74 20.72 -9.12
N ASP A 173 6.43 20.46 -10.39
CA ASP A 173 5.05 20.19 -10.81
C ASP A 173 4.49 18.91 -10.18
N LEU A 174 5.29 17.83 -10.12
CA LEU A 174 4.87 16.58 -9.48
C LEU A 174 4.53 16.78 -7.99
N ILE A 175 5.32 17.57 -7.25
CA ILE A 175 5.02 17.90 -5.84
C ILE A 175 3.71 18.71 -5.74
N ARG A 176 3.55 19.72 -6.60
CA ARG A 176 2.33 20.54 -6.64
C ARG A 176 1.09 19.68 -6.89
N ARG A 177 1.16 18.77 -7.87
CA ARG A 177 0.08 17.82 -8.19
C ARG A 177 -0.16 16.82 -7.06
N ALA A 178 0.90 16.33 -6.40
CA ALA A 178 0.76 15.44 -5.26
C ALA A 178 -0.02 16.09 -4.12
N LYS A 179 0.30 17.35 -3.79
CA LYS A 179 -0.46 18.13 -2.80
C LYS A 179 -1.92 18.33 -3.20
N MET A 180 -2.19 18.58 -4.49
CA MET A 180 -3.56 18.70 -5.01
C MET A 180 -4.35 17.39 -4.87
N ASN A 181 -3.73 16.24 -5.13
CA ASN A 181 -4.37 14.92 -5.00
C ASN A 181 -4.81 14.62 -3.55
N ILE A 182 -4.18 15.25 -2.56
CA ILE A 182 -4.50 15.09 -1.14
C ILE A 182 -5.61 16.05 -0.66
N GLN A 183 -5.88 17.14 -1.37
CA GLN A 183 -6.87 18.14 -0.90
C GLN A 183 -8.28 17.57 -0.67
N PRO A 184 -8.84 16.68 -1.53
CA PRO A 184 -10.13 16.07 -1.23
C PRO A 184 -10.12 15.26 0.07
N LEU A 185 -8.99 14.62 0.40
CA LEU A 185 -8.84 13.86 1.64
C LEU A 185 -8.85 14.76 2.86
N VAL A 186 -8.14 15.90 2.80
CA VAL A 186 -8.14 16.91 3.86
C VAL A 186 -9.56 17.43 4.08
N GLN A 187 -10.27 17.81 3.02
CA GLN A 187 -11.65 18.30 3.10
C GLN A 187 -12.60 17.28 3.75
N ILE A 188 -12.51 16.00 3.36
CA ILE A 188 -13.35 14.94 3.95
C ILE A 188 -13.09 14.79 5.45
N LEU A 189 -11.83 14.82 5.88
CA LEU A 189 -11.49 14.69 7.30
C LEU A 189 -11.86 15.93 8.12
N GLN A 190 -11.83 17.13 7.53
CA GLN A 190 -12.33 18.36 8.16
C GLN A 190 -13.84 18.33 8.40
N GLU A 191 -14.60 17.73 7.48
CA GLU A 191 -16.05 17.53 7.65
C GLU A 191 -16.37 16.44 8.69
N ARG A 192 -15.42 15.55 8.96
CA ARG A 192 -15.58 14.39 9.86
C ARG A 192 -14.36 14.24 10.77
N PRO A 193 -14.12 15.22 11.66
CA PRO A 193 -12.92 15.23 12.48
C PRO A 193 -12.88 13.99 13.38
N ASN A 194 -11.67 13.44 13.55
CA ASN A 194 -11.38 12.23 14.32
C ASN A 194 -11.98 10.91 13.79
N GLU A 195 -12.65 10.90 12.64
CA GLU A 195 -13.09 9.67 11.97
C GLU A 195 -11.98 9.08 11.07
N TYR A 196 -12.30 7.97 10.42
CA TYR A 196 -11.55 7.36 9.33
C TYR A 196 -12.31 7.61 8.02
N PHE A 197 -11.66 7.39 6.87
CA PHE A 197 -12.33 7.55 5.58
C PHE A 197 -13.46 6.53 5.39
N GLN A 198 -13.31 5.32 5.92
CA GLN A 198 -14.34 4.29 5.87
C GLN A 198 -15.50 4.54 6.84
N GLY A 199 -15.27 5.25 7.95
CA GLY A 199 -16.26 5.49 9.01
C GLY A 199 -15.62 5.70 10.39
N LYS A 200 -16.27 5.20 11.45
CA LYS A 200 -15.75 5.32 12.83
C LYS A 200 -14.57 4.40 13.13
N HIS A 201 -14.44 3.32 12.35
CA HIS A 201 -13.34 2.37 12.40
C HIS A 201 -12.63 2.32 11.05
N PRO A 202 -11.31 2.02 11.00
CA PRO A 202 -10.58 1.98 9.75
C PRO A 202 -11.03 0.78 8.90
N GLY A 203 -10.95 0.90 7.58
CA GLY A 203 -11.18 -0.20 6.65
C GLY A 203 -10.27 -0.14 5.43
N LEU A 204 -10.63 -0.89 4.38
CA LEU A 204 -9.82 -0.99 3.16
C LEU A 204 -9.62 0.37 2.49
N VAL A 205 -10.60 1.29 2.52
CA VAL A 205 -10.41 2.65 2.00
C VAL A 205 -9.24 3.33 2.70
N ASP A 206 -9.20 3.27 4.03
CA ASP A 206 -8.09 3.83 4.81
C ASP A 206 -6.76 3.16 4.45
N TYR A 207 -6.75 1.84 4.28
CA TYR A 207 -5.52 1.10 3.97
C TYR A 207 -4.99 1.35 2.57
N VAL A 208 -5.87 1.64 1.60
CA VAL A 208 -5.46 2.09 0.26
C VAL A 208 -4.74 3.44 0.33
N ILE A 209 -5.30 4.40 1.07
CA ILE A 209 -4.70 5.73 1.25
C ILE A 209 -3.42 5.62 2.08
N PHE A 210 -3.46 4.88 3.19
CA PHE A 210 -2.34 4.72 4.11
C PHE A 210 -1.19 3.96 3.47
N GLY A 211 -1.46 2.96 2.65
CA GLY A 211 -0.42 2.29 1.88
C GLY A 211 0.32 3.25 0.96
N ARG A 212 -0.38 4.27 0.42
CA ARG A 212 0.27 5.31 -0.38
C ARG A 212 1.09 6.28 0.46
N TYR A 213 0.58 6.71 1.62
CA TYR A 213 1.36 7.47 2.60
C TYR A 213 2.62 6.71 3.00
N ALA A 214 2.50 5.43 3.36
CA ALA A 214 3.61 4.57 3.78
C ALA A 214 4.66 4.44 2.67
N TYR A 215 4.24 4.24 1.41
CA TYR A 215 5.15 4.27 0.26
C TYR A 215 5.98 5.56 0.20
N CYS A 216 5.32 6.71 0.33
CA CYS A 216 6.02 8.00 0.36
C CYS A 216 6.98 8.06 1.55
N ARG A 217 6.48 7.72 2.75
CA ARG A 217 7.19 7.83 4.03
C ARG A 217 8.45 6.97 4.09
N MET A 218 8.43 5.81 3.44
CA MET A 218 9.54 4.86 3.37
C MET A 218 10.62 5.28 2.37
N LEU A 219 10.27 6.12 1.39
CA LEU A 219 11.20 6.56 0.34
C LEU A 219 11.80 7.94 0.60
N ASP A 220 11.01 8.86 1.15
CA ASP A 220 11.48 10.20 1.54
C ASP A 220 10.57 10.77 2.63
N SER A 221 11.00 10.66 3.88
CA SER A 221 10.21 11.11 5.02
C SER A 221 10.04 12.63 5.07
N GLN A 222 11.04 13.39 4.62
CA GLN A 222 10.97 14.85 4.63
C GLN A 222 9.97 15.36 3.59
N LEU A 223 10.04 14.82 2.37
CA LEU A 223 9.08 15.15 1.33
C LEU A 223 7.66 14.70 1.70
N THR A 224 7.54 13.53 2.33
CA THR A 224 6.25 13.01 2.79
C THR A 224 5.60 13.93 3.80
N LYS A 225 6.36 14.40 4.79
CA LYS A 225 5.87 15.41 5.75
C LYS A 225 5.32 16.64 5.02
N GLN A 226 6.07 17.14 4.03
CA GLN A 226 5.66 18.31 3.25
C GLN A 226 4.36 18.09 2.44
N ILE A 227 4.15 16.89 1.90
CA ILE A 227 3.01 16.57 1.01
C ILE A 227 1.78 16.08 1.76
N TRP A 228 1.95 15.45 2.92
CA TRP A 228 0.87 14.81 3.67
C TRP A 228 0.64 15.51 5.02
N GLU A 229 1.61 15.43 5.92
CA GLU A 229 1.46 15.85 7.32
C GLU A 229 1.27 17.37 7.46
N ASP A 230 1.92 18.16 6.62
CA ASP A 230 1.84 19.63 6.62
C ASP A 230 0.62 20.17 5.85
N GLN A 231 -0.30 19.32 5.37
CA GLN A 231 -1.49 19.75 4.61
C GLN A 231 -2.73 20.05 5.46
N GLY A 232 -2.76 19.58 6.72
CA GLY A 232 -3.89 19.80 7.62
C GLY A 232 -3.78 18.97 8.89
N GLU A 233 -4.26 19.51 10.01
CA GLU A 233 -4.18 18.85 11.32
C GLU A 233 -4.93 17.50 11.32
N GLU A 234 -6.11 17.46 10.70
CA GLU A 234 -6.96 16.27 10.68
C GLU A 234 -6.33 15.11 9.90
N LEU A 235 -5.61 15.43 8.81
CA LEU A 235 -4.87 14.42 8.04
C LEU A 235 -3.68 13.88 8.85
N SER A 236 -2.96 14.75 9.56
CA SER A 236 -1.87 14.35 10.45
C SER A 236 -2.37 13.44 11.59
N ILE A 237 -3.51 13.78 12.20
CA ILE A 237 -4.18 12.94 13.22
C ILE A 237 -4.58 11.58 12.63
N TRP A 238 -5.16 11.55 11.42
CA TRP A 238 -5.52 10.29 10.76
C TRP A 238 -4.28 9.42 10.47
N ILE A 239 -3.18 10.02 10.01
CA ILE A 239 -1.89 9.34 9.80
C ILE A 239 -1.36 8.75 11.12
N ASP A 240 -1.37 9.53 12.21
CA ASP A 240 -0.88 9.11 13.51
C ASP A 240 -1.71 7.93 14.07
N LYS A 241 -3.05 8.02 13.96
CA LYS A 241 -3.97 6.95 14.37
C LYS A 241 -3.65 5.62 13.67
N LEU A 242 -3.42 5.63 12.36
CA LEU A 242 -3.09 4.40 11.62
C LEU A 242 -1.65 3.93 11.84
N SER A 243 -0.72 4.86 12.04
CA SER A 243 0.68 4.53 12.34
C SER A 243 0.82 3.81 13.68
N LYS A 244 0.02 4.22 14.68
CA LYS A 244 -0.03 3.63 16.03
C LYS A 244 -0.99 2.44 16.17
N ALA A 245 -1.82 2.18 15.15
CA ALA A 245 -2.75 1.05 15.18
C ALA A 245 -1.99 -0.30 15.23
N TYR A 246 -2.68 -1.31 15.77
CA TYR A 246 -2.19 -2.70 15.81
C TYR A 246 -0.83 -2.83 16.49
N ASP A 247 -0.75 -2.37 17.74
CA ASP A 247 0.49 -2.36 18.54
C ASP A 247 1.63 -1.59 17.85
N GLU A 248 1.30 -0.44 17.24
CA GLU A 248 2.24 0.46 16.58
C GLU A 248 3.02 -0.22 15.43
N HIS A 249 2.42 -1.22 14.77
CA HIS A 249 3.09 -2.05 13.78
C HIS A 249 3.75 -1.24 12.67
N ALA A 250 3.01 -0.28 12.10
CA ALA A 250 3.52 0.58 11.02
C ALA A 250 4.61 1.53 11.53
N LEU A 251 4.39 2.17 12.68
CA LEU A 251 5.36 3.08 13.30
C LEU A 251 6.71 2.39 13.57
N LYS A 252 6.70 1.16 14.07
CA LYS A 252 7.92 0.35 14.28
C LYS A 252 8.68 0.13 12.97
N ILE A 253 7.98 -0.11 11.86
CA ILE A 253 8.63 -0.24 10.54
C ILE A 253 9.24 1.11 10.12
N PHE A 254 8.49 2.21 10.25
CA PHE A 254 8.95 3.56 9.87
C PHE A 254 10.18 4.05 10.66
N GLN A 255 10.38 3.54 11.87
CA GLN A 255 11.53 3.85 12.73
C GLN A 255 12.74 2.96 12.45
N ASN A 256 12.54 1.73 11.97
CA ASN A 256 13.60 0.75 11.72
C ASN A 256 14.10 0.74 10.26
N SER A 257 13.55 1.61 9.41
CA SER A 257 13.85 1.68 7.97
C SER A 257 15.03 2.59 7.62
N HIS A 258 15.61 3.28 8.60
CA HIS A 258 16.75 4.21 8.46
C HIS A 258 18.02 3.64 9.09
#